data_AF-A0A0F7N987-F1
#
_entry.id   AF-A0A0F7N987-F1
#
_cell.length_a   1.000
_cell.length_b   1.000
_cell.length_c   1.000
_cell.angle_alpha   90.00
_cell.angle_beta   90.00
_cell.angle_gamma   90.00
#
_symmetry.space_group_name_H-M   'P 1'
#
loop_
_entity.id
_entity.type
_entity.pdbx_description
1 polymer ?
#
loop_
_entity_poly.entity_id
_entity_poly.type
_entity_poly.pdbx_seq_one_letter_code
_entity_poly.pdbx_strand_id
1 'polypeptide(L)'
;MRRTRLSATLATLALTATLAGTATATAAPPAADAPAAPSCVKGYVCVQPLNGFTIRVPEGSRQDFDPPLAIASVVNETSTGYCLTGTYNRGIAPGSVFEPRAAYSLRSLTPSPNGYCLATDD
;
A
#
# COMPACT_ATOMS: atom_id res chain seq x y z
N MET A 1 36.10 -44.91 9.80
CA MET A 1 35.44 -45.42 11.03
C MET A 1 36.08 -44.79 12.26
N ARG A 2 35.30 -44.61 13.33
CA ARG A 2 35.63 -44.23 14.73
C ARG A 2 35.45 -42.75 15.13
N ARG A 3 34.36 -42.56 15.87
CA ARG A 3 34.01 -41.44 16.75
C ARG A 3 34.78 -41.53 18.08
N THR A 4 35.13 -40.41 18.69
CA THR A 4 35.56 -40.31 20.11
C THR A 4 35.22 -38.90 20.64
N ARG A 5 34.10 -38.73 21.35
CA ARG A 5 33.94 -38.56 22.83
C ARG A 5 34.58 -37.27 23.39
N LEU A 6 33.78 -36.22 23.70
CA LEU A 6 33.11 -35.90 24.98
C LEU A 6 34.08 -35.48 26.12
N SER A 7 33.88 -34.26 26.65
CA SER A 7 33.90 -33.83 28.09
C SER A 7 34.13 -32.31 28.15
N ALA A 8 33.10 -31.49 28.39
CA ALA A 8 32.63 -31.08 29.72
C ALA A 8 33.63 -30.18 30.48
N THR A 9 33.34 -28.88 30.55
CA THR A 9 33.86 -28.03 31.63
C THR A 9 32.77 -27.02 32.00
N LEU A 10 32.17 -27.25 33.16
CA LEU A 10 31.30 -26.33 33.87
C LEU A 10 32.13 -25.14 34.37
N ALA A 11 31.62 -23.92 34.18
CA ALA A 11 31.94 -22.79 35.04
C ALA A 11 30.75 -21.84 35.07
N THR A 12 29.85 -22.10 36.01
CA THR A 12 28.87 -21.14 36.53
C THR A 12 29.62 -20.05 37.28
N LEU A 13 29.59 -18.81 36.78
CA LEU A 13 29.75 -17.62 37.61
C LEU A 13 28.62 -16.65 37.27
N ALA A 14 27.63 -16.61 38.16
CA ALA A 14 26.68 -15.51 38.22
C ALA A 14 27.40 -14.29 38.79
N LEU A 15 27.28 -13.13 38.14
CA LEU A 15 27.39 -11.85 38.83
C LEU A 15 26.42 -10.85 38.19
N THR A 16 25.43 -10.49 38.99
CA THR A 16 24.42 -9.47 38.79
C THR A 16 25.03 -8.11 38.48
N ALA A 17 24.63 -7.50 37.37
CA ALA A 17 24.67 -6.06 37.18
C ALA A 17 23.27 -5.58 36.81
N THR A 18 22.54 -5.11 37.80
CA THR A 18 21.32 -4.31 37.65
C THR A 18 21.71 -2.98 37.02
N LEU A 19 21.63 -2.89 35.68
CA LEU A 19 21.61 -1.60 35.02
C LEU A 19 20.17 -1.08 35.05
N ALA A 20 19.92 -0.17 35.99
CA ALA A 20 18.85 0.81 35.88
C ALA A 20 19.18 1.73 34.68
N GLY A 21 18.87 1.24 33.47
CA GLY A 21 18.91 2.04 32.26
C GLY A 21 17.62 2.83 32.18
N THR A 22 17.70 4.13 32.49
CA THR A 22 16.67 5.09 32.11
C THR A 22 16.51 5.02 30.59
N ALA A 23 15.41 4.41 30.13
CA ALA A 23 15.02 4.42 28.75
C ALA A 23 14.72 5.87 28.35
N THR A 24 15.74 6.58 27.88
CA THR A 24 15.52 7.74 27.01
C THR A 24 14.86 7.18 25.76
N ALA A 25 13.53 7.25 25.72
CA ALA A 25 12.76 7.11 24.51
C ALA A 25 13.26 8.21 23.56
N THR A 26 14.20 7.87 22.68
CA THR A 26 14.45 8.65 21.47
C THR A 26 13.11 8.70 20.75
N ALA A 27 12.46 9.85 20.80
CA ALA A 27 11.28 10.10 20.00
C ALA A 27 11.67 9.78 18.55
N ALA A 28 10.95 8.83 17.94
CA ALA A 28 11.04 8.61 16.51
C ALA A 28 10.82 9.97 15.82
N PRO A 29 11.63 10.32 14.80
CA PRO A 29 11.36 11.52 14.04
C PRO A 29 9.90 11.49 13.56
N PRO A 30 9.19 12.64 13.56
CA PRO A 30 7.87 12.69 12.97
C PRO A 30 7.97 12.11 11.57
N ALA A 31 7.14 11.11 11.27
CA ALA A 31 7.00 10.61 9.91
C ALA A 31 6.79 11.86 9.04
N ALA A 32 7.68 12.06 8.07
CA ALA A 32 7.56 13.15 7.12
C ALA A 32 6.12 13.15 6.62
N ASP A 33 5.45 14.31 6.70
CA ASP A 33 4.09 14.52 6.21
C ASP A 33 3.91 13.75 4.90
N ALA A 34 3.27 12.58 5.00
CA ALA A 34 2.77 11.92 3.81
C ALA A 34 1.79 12.94 3.23
N PRO A 35 1.88 13.28 1.93
CA PRO A 35 0.90 14.16 1.32
C PRO A 35 -0.49 13.65 1.72
N ALA A 36 -1.29 14.54 2.34
CA ALA A 36 -2.59 14.16 2.87
C ALA A 36 -3.34 13.39 1.77
N ALA A 37 -3.58 12.10 2.00
CA ALA A 37 -4.25 11.27 1.02
C ALA A 37 -5.53 12.01 0.62
N PRO A 38 -5.80 12.22 -0.68
CA PRO A 38 -6.95 12.98 -1.11
C PRO A 38 -8.17 12.38 -0.45
N SER A 39 -8.98 13.23 0.18
CA SER A 39 -10.03 12.82 1.13
C SER A 39 -10.98 11.82 0.46
N CYS A 40 -10.73 10.53 0.70
CA CYS A 40 -11.52 9.46 0.14
C CYS A 40 -12.37 8.85 1.24
N VAL A 41 -13.67 8.71 0.97
CA VAL A 41 -14.61 8.12 1.91
C VAL A 41 -14.46 6.61 1.82
N LYS A 42 -14.47 5.92 2.97
CA LYS A 42 -14.46 4.45 3.00
C LYS A 42 -15.59 3.86 2.17
N GLY A 43 -15.29 2.76 1.47
CA GLY A 43 -16.21 2.10 0.54
C GLY A 43 -16.24 2.73 -0.85
N TYR A 44 -15.29 3.60 -1.16
CA TYR A 44 -15.15 4.20 -2.50
C TYR A 44 -13.72 4.11 -3.02
N VAL A 45 -13.61 4.06 -4.35
CA VAL A 45 -12.40 4.41 -5.09
C VAL A 45 -12.52 5.86 -5.51
N CYS A 46 -11.60 6.70 -5.06
CA CYS A 46 -11.56 8.10 -5.41
C CYS A 46 -10.52 8.33 -6.50
N VAL A 47 -10.99 8.82 -7.65
CA VAL A 47 -10.13 9.24 -8.76
C VAL A 47 -10.00 10.74 -8.70
N GLN A 48 -8.76 11.25 -8.68
CA GLN A 48 -8.46 12.66 -8.73
C GLN A 48 -7.88 12.98 -10.12
N PRO A 49 -8.65 13.59 -11.03
CA PRO A 49 -8.12 14.05 -12.30
C PRO A 49 -7.28 15.31 -12.13
N LEU A 50 -6.43 15.61 -13.12
CA LEU A 50 -5.48 16.74 -13.05
C LEU A 50 -6.14 18.13 -12.91
N ASN A 51 -7.42 18.25 -13.23
CA ASN A 51 -8.20 19.48 -13.09
C ASN A 51 -8.83 19.66 -11.69
N GLY A 52 -8.52 18.79 -10.73
CA GLY A 52 -8.73 19.05 -9.30
C GLY A 52 -10.07 18.65 -8.70
N PHE A 53 -11.01 18.08 -9.47
CA PHE A 53 -12.21 17.46 -8.89
C PHE A 53 -11.93 16.02 -8.42
N THR A 54 -12.81 15.45 -7.61
CA THR A 54 -12.70 14.06 -7.16
C THR A 54 -13.92 13.28 -7.61
N ILE A 55 -13.71 12.21 -8.37
CA ILE A 55 -14.75 11.26 -8.76
C ILE A 55 -14.76 10.14 -7.74
N ARG A 56 -15.94 9.78 -7.23
CA ARG A 56 -16.10 8.69 -6.27
C ARG A 56 -16.81 7.53 -6.97
N VAL A 57 -16.14 6.40 -7.05
CA VAL A 57 -16.69 5.15 -7.59
C VAL A 57 -17.03 4.24 -6.41
N PRO A 58 -18.30 3.83 -6.23
CA PRO A 58 -18.67 2.93 -5.14
C PRO A 58 -17.96 1.57 -5.24
N GLU A 59 -17.64 0.97 -4.10
CA GLU A 59 -17.07 -0.38 -4.03
C GLU A 59 -17.91 -1.39 -4.82
N GLY A 60 -17.23 -2.29 -5.54
CA GLY A 60 -17.85 -3.30 -6.39
C GLY A 60 -18.41 -2.77 -7.71
N SER A 61 -18.40 -1.46 -7.94
CA SER A 61 -18.86 -0.87 -9.22
C SER A 61 -17.72 -0.83 -10.23
N ARG A 62 -18.04 -1.13 -11.49
CA ARG A 62 -17.21 -0.79 -12.64
C ARG A 62 -17.52 0.64 -13.09
N GLN A 63 -16.50 1.39 -13.49
CA GLN A 63 -16.67 2.73 -14.04
C GLN A 63 -15.83 2.87 -15.30
N ASP A 64 -16.46 3.27 -16.40
CA ASP A 64 -15.78 3.64 -17.64
C ASP A 64 -15.76 5.17 -17.80
N PHE A 65 -14.73 5.68 -18.48
CA PHE A 65 -14.46 7.09 -18.69
C PHE A 65 -14.26 7.36 -20.18
N ASP A 66 -15.24 8.02 -20.79
CA ASP A 66 -15.18 8.49 -22.18
C ASP A 66 -15.52 9.99 -22.24
N PRO A 67 -14.56 10.87 -22.60
CA PRO A 67 -13.18 10.55 -22.98
C PRO A 67 -12.31 10.05 -21.80
N PRO A 68 -11.16 9.39 -22.06
CA PRO A 68 -10.26 8.93 -21.02
C PRO A 68 -9.75 10.09 -20.14
N LEU A 69 -9.73 9.89 -18.83
CA LEU A 69 -9.37 10.92 -17.85
C LEU A 69 -7.87 10.94 -17.56
N ALA A 70 -7.24 12.11 -17.68
CA ALA A 70 -5.88 12.30 -17.19
C ALA A 70 -5.89 12.43 -15.66
N ILE A 71 -5.29 11.46 -14.97
CA ILE A 71 -5.34 11.38 -13.50
C ILE A 71 -4.07 11.89 -12.83
N ALA A 72 -4.24 12.56 -11.69
CA ALA A 72 -3.19 12.92 -10.75
C ALA A 72 -2.96 11.79 -9.74
N SER A 73 -4.05 11.21 -9.22
CA SER A 73 -4.00 10.12 -8.26
C SER A 73 -5.28 9.30 -8.24
N VAL A 74 -5.18 8.08 -7.73
CA VAL A 74 -6.32 7.20 -7.42
C VAL A 74 -6.10 6.63 -6.02
N VAL A 75 -7.13 6.70 -5.18
CA VAL A 75 -7.13 6.14 -3.84
C VAL A 75 -8.21 5.08 -3.74
N ASN A 76 -7.86 3.88 -3.30
CA ASN A 76 -8.80 2.80 -3.07
C ASN A 76 -9.07 2.64 -1.57
N GLU A 77 -10.09 3.30 -1.04
CA GLU A 77 -10.55 3.12 0.36
C GLU A 77 -11.65 2.05 0.48
N THR A 78 -11.66 1.07 -0.44
CA THR A 78 -12.58 -0.06 -0.41
C THR A 78 -11.93 -1.29 0.26
N SER A 79 -12.70 -2.36 0.47
CA SER A 79 -12.17 -3.66 0.91
C SER A 79 -11.73 -4.56 -0.26
N THR A 80 -11.95 -4.11 -1.50
CA THR A 80 -11.72 -4.89 -2.73
C THR A 80 -10.62 -4.25 -3.56
N GLY A 81 -9.74 -5.05 -4.17
CA GLY A 81 -8.77 -4.51 -5.13
C GLY A 81 -9.48 -3.94 -6.37
N TYR A 82 -8.81 -3.06 -7.09
CA TYR A 82 -9.31 -2.52 -8.36
C TYR A 82 -8.26 -2.63 -9.45
N CYS A 83 -8.69 -2.89 -10.68
CA CYS A 83 -7.86 -2.76 -11.86
C CYS A 83 -8.12 -1.40 -12.51
N LEU A 84 -7.05 -0.64 -12.70
CA LEU A 84 -7.03 0.58 -13.49
C LEU A 84 -6.63 0.20 -14.92
N THR A 85 -7.53 0.37 -15.88
CA THR A 85 -7.27 0.18 -17.31
C THR A 85 -7.10 1.53 -17.96
N GLY A 86 -6.06 1.70 -18.77
CA GLY A 86 -5.68 3.03 -19.26
C GLY A 86 -4.43 3.02 -20.12
N THR A 87 -3.52 3.97 -19.87
CA THR A 87 -2.17 4.00 -20.51
C THR A 87 -1.44 2.67 -20.32
N TYR A 88 -1.58 2.06 -19.16
CA TYR A 88 -1.16 0.69 -18.86
C TYR A 88 -2.07 0.13 -17.76
N ASN A 89 -2.24 -1.18 -17.75
CA ASN A 89 -3.10 -1.81 -16.75
C ASN A 89 -2.35 -1.95 -15.42
N ARG A 90 -2.97 -1.51 -14.33
CA ARG A 90 -2.37 -1.58 -13.00
C ARG A 90 -3.41 -1.92 -11.93
N GLY A 91 -3.08 -2.90 -11.10
CA GLY A 91 -3.83 -3.20 -9.90
C GLY A 91 -3.57 -2.19 -8.78
N ILE A 92 -4.62 -1.83 -8.04
CA ILE A 92 -4.54 -1.08 -6.79
C ILE A 92 -5.17 -1.91 -5.67
N ALA A 93 -4.39 -2.20 -4.63
CA ALA A 93 -4.87 -2.94 -3.48
C ALA A 93 -5.83 -2.08 -2.61
N PRO A 94 -6.64 -2.72 -1.75
CA PRO A 94 -7.39 -2.03 -0.70
C PRO A 94 -6.50 -1.11 0.15
N GLY A 95 -7.01 0.06 0.54
CA GLY A 95 -6.33 1.07 1.34
C GLY A 95 -5.09 1.69 0.69
N SER A 96 -4.88 1.49 -0.62
CA SER A 96 -3.68 1.94 -1.31
C SER A 96 -3.93 3.18 -2.16
N VAL A 97 -2.85 3.92 -2.40
CA VAL A 97 -2.82 5.10 -3.26
C VAL A 97 -1.96 4.80 -4.49
N PHE A 98 -2.41 5.27 -5.64
CA PHE A 98 -1.65 5.28 -6.88
C PHE A 98 -1.48 6.71 -7.38
N GLU A 99 -0.22 7.12 -7.50
CA GLU A 99 0.19 8.42 -8.04
C GLU A 99 1.14 8.17 -9.21
N PRO A 100 0.67 8.25 -10.47
CA PRO A 100 1.51 8.03 -11.63
C PRO A 100 2.59 9.12 -11.75
N ARG A 101 3.85 8.71 -11.95
CA ARG A 101 5.00 9.62 -12.13
C ARG A 101 5.07 10.27 -13.52
N ALA A 102 4.28 9.76 -14.46
CA ALA A 102 4.17 10.25 -15.83
C ALA A 102 2.69 10.36 -16.18
N ALA A 103 2.37 11.01 -17.30
CA ALA A 103 0.99 11.13 -17.75
C ALA A 103 0.30 9.77 -17.84
N TYR A 104 -0.82 9.63 -17.13
CA TYR A 104 -1.65 8.44 -17.13
C TYR A 104 -3.08 8.82 -17.48
N SER A 105 -3.62 8.19 -18.51
CA SER A 105 -5.01 8.33 -18.95
C SER A 105 -5.78 7.10 -18.52
N LEU A 106 -6.67 7.27 -17.56
CA LEU A 106 -7.58 6.24 -17.06
C LEU A 106 -8.78 6.10 -17.99
N ARG A 107 -9.05 4.88 -18.45
CA ARG A 107 -10.19 4.53 -19.30
C ARG A 107 -11.28 3.82 -18.51
N SER A 108 -10.91 2.92 -17.63
CA SER A 108 -11.87 2.24 -16.78
C SER A 108 -11.28 1.78 -15.45
N LEU A 109 -12.19 1.53 -14.52
CA LEU A 109 -11.96 0.94 -13.22
C LEU A 109 -12.85 -0.29 -13.10
N THR A 110 -12.25 -1.47 -12.96
CA THR A 110 -12.99 -2.71 -12.72
C THR A 110 -12.60 -3.29 -11.37
N PRO A 111 -13.56 -3.73 -10.53
CA PRO A 111 -13.26 -4.45 -9.30
C PRO A 111 -12.43 -5.71 -9.60
N SER A 112 -11.35 -5.91 -8.87
CA SER A 112 -10.49 -7.09 -8.94
C SER A 112 -10.24 -7.60 -7.53
N PRO A 113 -10.95 -8.66 -7.08
CA PRO A 113 -10.83 -9.19 -5.72
C PRO A 113 -9.39 -9.56 -5.34
N ASN A 114 -8.60 -9.98 -6.33
CA ASN A 114 -7.22 -10.38 -6.12
C ASN A 114 -6.21 -9.23 -6.33
N GLY A 115 -6.68 -8.03 -6.73
CA GLY A 115 -5.84 -6.87 -6.99
C GLY A 115 -5.00 -6.97 -8.27
N TYR A 116 -5.28 -7.93 -9.16
CA TYR A 116 -4.59 -8.09 -10.44
C TYR A 116 -5.45 -7.59 -11.61
N CYS A 117 -4.81 -7.03 -12.62
CA CYS A 117 -5.46 -6.73 -13.89
C CYS A 117 -5.37 -7.93 -14.81
N LEU A 118 -6.51 -8.37 -15.35
CA LEU A 118 -6.52 -9.32 -16.45
C LEU A 118 -6.08 -8.60 -17.74
N ALA A 119 -5.42 -9.33 -18.64
CA ALA A 119 -4.96 -8.75 -19.91
C ALA A 119 -6.12 -8.35 -20.85
N THR A 120 -7.35 -8.74 -20.53
CA THR A 120 -8.54 -8.65 -21.41
C THR A 120 -9.72 -7.90 -20.77
N ASP A 121 -9.47 -6.94 -19.88
CA ASP A 121 -10.51 -6.02 -19.38
C ASP A 121 -10.79 -4.85 -20.36
N ASP A 122 -10.75 -5.14 -21.67
CA ASP A 122 -11.09 -4.21 -22.76
C ASP A 122 -12.59 -4.37 -23.12
#